data_AF-A0A7L1NGG8-F1
#
_entry.id   AF-A0A7L1NGG8-F1
#
_cell.length_a   1.000
_cell.length_b   1.000
_cell.length_c   1.000
_cell.angle_alpha   90.00
_cell.angle_beta   90.00
_cell.angle_gamma   90.00
#
_symmetry.space_group_name_H-M   'P 1'
#
loop_
_entity.id
_entity.type
_entity.pdbx_description
1 polymer ?
#
loop_
_entity_poly.entity_id
_entity_poly.type
_entity_poly.pdbx_seq_one_letter_code
_entity_poly.pdbx_strand_id
1 'polypeptide(L)'
;AAMAADERDYNLTEEQKAIKAKYPPVNKKYEYLDHTADVQLHAWGDTLEEAFEQCVMAMFGYMTDTETVEPVDTVEVEAEGHDMLSLLFHFLDEWLYKFSANEFFVPR
;
A
#
# COMPACT_ATOMS: atom_id res chain seq x y z
N ALA A 1 4.12 -26.53 13.21
CA ALA A 1 4.30 -26.88 11.79
C ALA A 1 5.55 -26.15 11.32
N ALA A 2 6.52 -26.84 10.73
CA ALA A 2 7.77 -26.20 10.29
C ALA A 2 7.45 -25.17 9.21
N MET A 3 7.73 -23.89 9.47
CA MET A 3 7.67 -22.85 8.44
C MET A 3 8.69 -23.24 7.38
N ALA A 4 8.24 -23.40 6.14
CA ALA A 4 9.14 -23.54 5.00
C ALA A 4 10.10 -22.34 5.03
N ALA A 5 11.40 -22.59 4.89
CA ALA A 5 12.38 -21.52 4.81
C ALA A 5 11.95 -20.52 3.72
N ASP A 6 11.91 -19.23 4.06
CA ASP A 6 11.61 -18.12 3.15
C ASP A 6 12.76 -17.95 2.14
N GLU A 7 13.00 -18.97 1.32
CA GLU A 7 13.90 -18.87 0.20
C GLU A 7 13.18 -18.14 -0.93
N ARG A 8 13.60 -16.91 -1.22
CA ARG A 8 13.19 -16.21 -2.45
C ARG A 8 13.42 -17.11 -3.66
N ASP A 9 12.32 -17.51 -4.29
CA ASP A 9 12.32 -18.23 -5.55
C ASP A 9 12.19 -17.27 -6.71
N TYR A 10 12.85 -17.60 -7.81
CA TYR A 10 12.89 -16.77 -9.01
C TYR A 10 12.29 -17.57 -10.16
N ASN A 11 11.48 -16.93 -10.99
CA ASN A 11 10.99 -17.56 -12.21
C ASN A 11 12.13 -17.70 -13.24
N LEU A 12 12.81 -18.85 -13.23
CA LEU A 12 13.97 -19.12 -14.08
C LEU A 12 13.55 -19.68 -15.45
N THR A 13 14.19 -19.18 -16.50
CA THR A 13 14.17 -19.80 -17.84
C THR A 13 14.89 -21.15 -17.84
N GLU A 14 14.63 -21.98 -18.86
CA GLU A 14 15.28 -23.29 -18.99
C GLU A 14 16.81 -23.20 -19.11
N GLU A 15 17.33 -22.18 -19.78
CA GLU A 15 18.77 -21.93 -19.88
C GLU A 15 19.38 -21.61 -18.50
N GLN A 16 18.69 -20.80 -17.68
CA GLN A 16 19.13 -20.47 -16.32
C GLN A 16 19.08 -21.68 -15.39
N LYS A 17 18.07 -22.55 -15.53
CA LYS A 17 18.01 -23.82 -14.79
C LYS A 17 19.19 -24.72 -15.15
N ALA A 18 19.53 -24.82 -16.44
CA ALA A 18 20.69 -25.58 -16.91
C ALA A 18 22.01 -25.03 -16.35
N ILE A 19 22.17 -23.71 -16.29
CA ILE A 19 23.33 -23.06 -15.66
C ILE A 19 23.39 -23.38 -14.16
N LYS A 20 22.27 -23.26 -13.43
CA LYS A 20 22.21 -23.56 -12.00
C LYS A 20 22.59 -25.03 -11.70
N ALA A 21 22.19 -25.96 -12.57
CA ALA A 21 22.53 -27.39 -12.44
C ALA A 21 23.99 -27.71 -12.80
N LYS A 22 24.65 -26.86 -13.61
CA LYS A 22 26.03 -27.05 -14.05
C LYS A 22 27.05 -26.85 -12.92
N TYR A 23 26.72 -26.10 -11.89
CA TYR A 23 27.64 -25.73 -10.81
C TYR A 23 27.16 -26.26 -9.45
N PRO A 24 28.07 -26.50 -8.48
CA PRO A 24 27.69 -26.89 -7.13
C PRO A 24 26.76 -25.85 -6.48
N PRO A 25 25.77 -26.29 -5.67
CA PRO A 25 24.85 -25.36 -5.01
C PRO A 25 25.58 -24.48 -4.00
N VAL A 26 25.17 -23.22 -3.92
CA VAL A 26 25.67 -22.27 -2.93
C VAL A 26 25.04 -22.59 -1.58
N ASN A 27 25.86 -22.74 -0.53
CA ASN A 27 25.38 -22.89 0.85
C ASN A 27 24.90 -21.52 1.37
N LYS A 28 23.59 -21.28 1.35
CA LYS A 28 22.98 -20.04 1.84
C LYS A 28 22.94 -20.04 3.37
N LYS A 29 23.54 -19.03 4.00
CA LYS A 29 23.54 -18.81 5.46
C LYS A 29 23.01 -17.43 5.80
N TYR A 30 21.86 -17.08 5.21
CA TYR A 30 21.16 -15.82 5.42
C TYR A 30 19.66 -16.07 5.30
N GLU A 31 18.86 -15.19 5.90
CA GLU A 31 17.40 -15.17 5.80
C GLU A 31 16.93 -13.74 5.50
N TYR A 32 15.74 -13.60 4.93
CA TYR A 32 15.09 -12.31 4.78
C TYR A 32 14.21 -12.06 6.00
N LEU A 33 14.28 -10.85 6.54
CA LEU A 33 13.43 -10.38 7.63
C LEU A 33 12.40 -9.39 7.05
N ASP A 34 11.48 -8.94 7.92
CA ASP A 34 10.39 -8.04 7.55
C ASP A 34 10.85 -6.87 6.68
N HIS A 35 10.15 -6.66 5.56
CA HIS A 35 10.40 -5.56 4.63
C HIS A 35 9.33 -4.49 4.79
N THR A 36 9.74 -3.28 5.16
CA THR A 36 8.88 -2.10 5.11
C THR A 36 9.06 -1.40 3.77
N ALA A 37 7.94 -1.00 3.17
CA ALA A 37 7.91 -0.13 2.00
C ALA A 37 6.94 1.01 2.29
N ASP A 38 7.38 2.24 2.04
CA ASP A 38 6.61 3.46 2.24
C ASP A 38 6.69 4.35 0.99
N VAL A 39 5.74 5.27 0.89
CA VAL A 39 5.69 6.29 -0.16
C VAL A 39 5.26 7.62 0.47
N GLN A 40 5.89 8.71 0.05
CA GLN A 40 5.49 10.06 0.46
C GLN A 40 4.44 10.59 -0.51
N LEU A 41 3.27 10.96 0.02
CA LEU A 41 2.24 11.67 -0.73
C LEU A 41 2.46 13.19 -0.59
N HIS A 42 2.43 13.89 -1.72
CA HIS A 42 2.48 15.35 -1.76
C HIS A 42 1.23 15.84 -2.50
N ALA A 43 0.34 16.49 -1.75
CA ALA A 43 -0.93 17.03 -2.23
C ALA A 43 -1.02 18.53 -1.93
N TRP A 44 -1.82 19.24 -2.71
CA TRP A 44 -2.02 20.68 -2.61
C TRP A 44 -3.44 21.05 -3.06
N GLY A 45 -3.87 22.26 -2.72
CA GLY A 45 -5.16 22.84 -3.11
C GLY A 45 -5.14 24.35 -2.90
N ASP A 46 -6.14 25.03 -3.45
CA ASP A 46 -6.39 26.45 -3.24
C ASP A 46 -6.80 26.75 -1.78
N THR A 47 -7.35 25.75 -1.10
CA THR A 47 -7.65 25.78 0.34
C THR A 47 -7.02 24.61 1.09
N LEU A 48 -7.02 24.71 2.42
CA LEU A 48 -6.51 23.64 3.27
C LEU A 48 -7.40 22.39 3.16
N GLU A 49 -8.71 22.59 3.08
CA GLU A 49 -9.71 21.54 2.88
C GLU A 49 -9.43 20.79 1.57
N GLU A 50 -9.21 21.51 0.47
CA GLU A 50 -8.87 20.88 -0.81
C GLU A 50 -7.55 20.12 -0.72
N ALA A 51 -6.52 20.67 -0.05
CA ALA A 51 -5.27 19.94 0.14
C ALA A 51 -5.44 18.63 0.94
N PHE A 52 -6.35 18.60 1.91
CA PHE A 52 -6.71 17.40 2.67
C PHE A 52 -7.44 16.38 1.79
N GLU A 53 -8.44 16.83 1.04
CA GLU A 53 -9.18 15.99 0.07
C GLU A 53 -8.24 15.38 -0.98
N GLN A 54 -7.33 16.19 -1.55
CA GLN A 54 -6.34 15.72 -2.52
C GLN A 54 -5.35 14.71 -1.92
N CYS A 55 -5.05 14.80 -0.62
CA CYS A 55 -4.22 13.81 0.06
C CYS A 55 -4.92 12.44 0.17
N VAL A 56 -6.23 12.45 0.46
CA VAL A 56 -7.07 11.23 0.42
C VAL A 56 -7.11 10.66 -1.00
N MET A 57 -7.34 11.51 -2.01
CA MET A 57 -7.34 11.07 -3.42
C MET A 57 -6.00 10.49 -3.85
N ALA A 58 -4.87 11.06 -3.39
CA ALA A 58 -3.54 10.52 -3.64
C ALA A 58 -3.34 9.14 -2.99
N MET A 59 -3.85 8.93 -1.76
CA MET A 59 -3.79 7.64 -1.08
C MET A 59 -4.55 6.56 -1.85
N PHE A 60 -5.77 6.84 -2.30
CA PHE A 60 -6.57 5.89 -3.08
C PHE A 60 -6.08 5.71 -4.51
N GLY A 61 -5.56 6.78 -5.14
CA GLY A 61 -4.91 6.71 -6.45
C GLY A 61 -3.67 5.82 -6.47
N TYR A 62 -3.02 5.61 -5.32
CA TYR A 62 -1.93 4.63 -5.20
C TYR A 62 -2.43 3.18 -5.16
N MET A 63 -3.68 2.95 -4.76
CA MET A 63 -4.29 1.62 -4.69
C MET A 63 -4.87 1.20 -6.05
N THR A 64 -5.54 2.11 -6.75
CA THR A 64 -6.17 1.85 -8.05
C THR A 64 -6.38 3.15 -8.84
N ASP A 65 -6.67 3.03 -10.13
CA ASP A 65 -7.13 4.15 -10.96
C ASP A 65 -8.55 4.57 -10.54
N THR A 66 -8.67 5.68 -9.78
CA THR A 66 -9.93 6.17 -9.24
C THR A 66 -10.91 6.65 -10.32
N GLU A 67 -10.45 6.94 -11.55
CA GLU A 67 -11.35 7.28 -12.66
C GLU A 67 -12.19 6.09 -13.13
N THR A 68 -11.82 4.87 -12.74
CA THR A 68 -12.58 3.64 -13.02
C THR A 68 -13.64 3.32 -11.97
N VAL A 69 -13.64 4.05 -10.85
CA VAL A 69 -14.60 3.85 -9.74
C VAL A 69 -15.94 4.51 -10.10
N GLU A 70 -17.03 3.76 -9.98
CA GLU A 70 -18.38 4.26 -10.22
C GLU A 70 -18.95 4.93 -8.96
N PRO A 71 -19.46 6.19 -9.03
CA PRO A 71 -19.99 6.91 -7.87
C PRO A 71 -21.42 6.46 -7.54
N VAL A 72 -21.56 5.25 -6.99
CA VAL A 72 -22.85 4.60 -6.71
C VAL A 72 -23.35 4.76 -5.28
N ASP A 73 -22.48 5.21 -4.36
CA ASP A 73 -22.80 5.38 -2.95
C ASP A 73 -22.00 6.55 -2.34
N THR A 74 -22.30 6.93 -1.10
CA THR A 74 -21.61 8.02 -0.38
C THR A 74 -21.34 7.64 1.07
N VAL A 75 -20.13 7.91 1.52
CA VAL A 75 -19.70 7.67 2.91
C VAL A 75 -19.23 9.00 3.52
N GLU A 76 -19.73 9.29 4.71
CA GLU A 76 -19.25 10.41 5.53
C GLU A 76 -18.14 9.94 6.47
N VAL A 77 -17.11 10.77 6.60
CA VAL A 77 -15.98 10.57 7.51
C VAL A 77 -15.80 11.84 8.32
N GLU A 78 -15.83 11.70 9.64
CA GLU A 78 -15.53 12.75 10.60
C GLU A 78 -14.28 12.36 11.39
N ALA A 79 -13.34 13.30 11.54
CA ALA A 79 -12.12 13.09 12.30
C ALA A 79 -11.80 14.33 13.13
N GLU A 80 -11.21 14.13 14.31
CA GLU A 80 -10.74 15.20 15.18
C GLU A 80 -9.25 15.00 15.51
N GLY A 81 -8.53 16.11 15.68
CA GLY A 81 -7.12 16.10 16.05
C GLY A 81 -6.81 17.22 17.05
N HIS A 82 -5.86 16.98 17.95
CA HIS A 82 -5.36 17.99 18.88
C HIS A 82 -4.50 19.07 18.21
N ASP A 83 -4.08 18.84 16.97
CA ASP A 83 -3.40 19.79 16.09
C ASP A 83 -3.67 19.43 14.61
N MET A 84 -3.11 20.20 13.68
CA MET A 84 -3.37 19.99 12.24
C MET A 84 -2.75 18.69 11.70
N LEU A 85 -1.60 18.28 12.24
CA LEU A 85 -0.91 17.06 11.79
C LEU A 85 -1.67 15.81 12.22
N SER A 86 -2.14 15.78 13.47
CA SER A 86 -2.98 14.70 13.99
C SER A 86 -4.35 14.68 13.36
N LEU A 87 -4.93 15.84 13.03
CA LEU A 87 -6.17 15.89 12.26
C LEU A 87 -5.98 15.23 10.88
N LEU A 88 -4.91 15.58 10.15
CA LEU A 88 -4.61 14.95 8.87
C LEU A 88 -4.38 13.45 9.02
N PHE A 89 -3.62 13.05 10.04
CA PHE A 89 -3.35 11.64 10.31
C PHE A 89 -4.65 10.86 10.57
N HIS A 90 -5.50 11.30 11.52
CA HIS A 90 -6.77 10.63 11.81
C HIS A 90 -7.73 10.68 10.62
N PHE A 91 -7.74 11.77 9.85
CA PHE A 91 -8.57 11.88 8.66
C PHE A 91 -8.20 10.82 7.60
N LEU A 92 -6.91 10.65 7.31
CA LEU A 92 -6.44 9.60 6.40
C LEU A 92 -6.66 8.19 6.96
N ASP A 93 -6.46 8.00 8.27
CA ASP A 93 -6.65 6.71 8.93
C ASP A 93 -8.11 6.24 8.90
N GLU A 94 -9.07 7.14 9.13
CA GLU A 94 -10.50 6.84 9.04
C GLU A 94 -10.90 6.47 7.60
N TRP A 95 -10.42 7.20 6.59
CA TRP A 95 -10.64 6.85 5.19
C TRP A 95 -10.05 5.47 4.84
N LEU A 96 -8.83 5.21 5.29
CA LEU A 96 -8.19 3.91 5.10
C LEU A 96 -8.93 2.79 5.84
N TYR A 97 -9.54 3.08 6.98
CA TYR A 97 -10.37 2.15 7.74
C TYR A 97 -11.66 1.80 6.99
N LYS A 98 -12.35 2.77 6.36
CA LYS A 98 -13.52 2.51 5.50
C LYS A 98 -13.19 1.54 4.37
N PHE A 99 -12.00 1.68 3.81
CA PHE A 99 -11.47 0.76 2.81
C PHE A 99 -11.05 -0.60 3.39
N SER A 100 -10.45 -0.64 4.57
CA SER A 100 -9.78 -1.87 5.04
C SER A 100 -10.66 -2.82 5.85
N ALA A 101 -11.67 -2.31 6.56
CA ALA A 101 -12.33 -3.07 7.62
C ALA A 101 -13.79 -3.48 7.35
N ASN A 102 -14.56 -2.65 6.65
CA ASN A 102 -16.01 -2.84 6.53
C ASN A 102 -16.47 -3.07 5.10
N GLU A 103 -16.58 -2.00 4.31
CA GLU A 103 -17.28 -2.01 3.02
C GLU A 103 -16.33 -2.17 1.83
N PHE A 104 -15.01 -2.09 2.08
CA PHE A 104 -14.01 -1.94 1.03
C PHE A 104 -14.30 -0.74 0.11
N PHE A 105 -14.80 0.33 0.72
CA PHE A 105 -15.21 1.55 0.01
C PHE A 105 -14.00 2.27 -0.59
N VAL A 106 -14.12 2.68 -1.85
CA VAL A 106 -13.11 3.48 -2.56
C VAL A 106 -13.78 4.78 -3.00
N PRO A 107 -13.34 5.95 -2.50
CA PRO A 107 -13.91 7.24 -2.89
C PRO A 107 -13.48 7.67 -4.29
N ARG A 108 -14.33 8.50 -4.91
CA ARG A 108 -14.08 9.22 -6.16
C ARG A 108 -14.61 10.63 -6.07
#